data_AF-A0AAD5P5D5-F1
#
_entry.id   AF-A0AAD5P5D5-F1
#
_cell.length_a   1.000
_cell.length_b   1.000
_cell.length_c   1.000
_cell.angle_alpha   90.00
_cell.angle_beta   90.00
_cell.angle_gamma   90.00
#
_symmetry.space_group_name_H-M   'P 1'
#
loop_
_entity.id
_entity.type
_entity.pdbx_description
1 polymer ?
#
loop_
_entity_poly.entity_id
_entity_poly.type
_entity_poly.pdbx_seq_one_letter_code
_entity_poly.pdbx_strand_id
1 'polypeptide(L)'
;MGRMHSRGKGISLSALPYKRTPPSWLKISSQDVDDNIFKSVTGSKILRILKAHGLAPEIPEDLYHLIKKAVAIRKHLERNRKDKDSKFRLILVESRIHRLAGYYKKTKKLPPVWKYESTTASTLVA
;
A
#
# COMPACT_ATOMS: atom_id res chain seq x y z
N MET A 1 9.57 9.89 -0.38
CA MET A 1 8.91 9.69 -1.71
C MET A 1 8.93 10.98 -2.54
N GLY A 2 10.08 11.36 -3.12
CA GLY A 2 10.16 12.18 -4.34
C GLY A 2 9.89 11.29 -5.57
N ARG A 3 9.24 11.81 -6.62
CA ARG A 3 7.92 11.26 -7.01
C ARG A 3 7.68 11.20 -8.52
N MET A 4 7.17 10.04 -8.94
CA MET A 4 6.63 9.73 -10.28
C MET A 4 5.60 10.71 -10.87
N HIS A 5 4.86 11.46 -10.05
CA HIS A 5 4.00 12.57 -10.52
C HIS A 5 4.32 13.86 -9.75
N SER A 6 5.61 14.20 -9.59
CA SER A 6 6.03 15.50 -9.04
C SER A 6 7.42 15.89 -9.57
N ARG A 7 7.76 17.17 -9.50
CA ARG A 7 9.08 17.67 -9.90
C ARG A 7 10.18 17.49 -8.83
N GLY A 8 9.82 17.12 -7.60
CA GLY A 8 10.75 17.02 -6.48
C GLY A 8 11.79 15.90 -6.63
N LYS A 9 13.03 16.17 -6.22
CA LYS A 9 14.18 15.25 -6.27
C LYS A 9 14.63 14.72 -4.90
N GLY A 10 13.82 14.92 -3.85
CA GLY A 10 14.17 14.54 -2.48
C GLY A 10 14.31 13.02 -2.28
N ILE A 11 15.35 12.62 -1.55
CA ILE A 11 15.64 11.24 -1.18
C ILE A 11 15.25 11.05 0.29
N SER A 12 14.34 10.11 0.54
CA SER A 12 13.96 9.69 1.90
C SER A 12 13.67 8.20 1.82
N LEU A 13 14.71 7.40 2.06
CA LEU A 13 14.71 5.95 2.03
C LEU A 13 15.37 5.44 3.32
N SER A 14 14.88 4.35 3.87
CA SER A 14 15.55 3.66 4.98
C SER A 14 16.83 3.01 4.47
N ALA A 15 17.93 3.16 5.20
CA ALA A 15 19.15 2.39 5.00
C ALA A 15 19.10 1.15 5.91
N LEU A 16 19.01 -0.04 5.32
CA LEU A 16 19.07 -1.28 6.10
C LEU A 16 20.49 -1.47 6.66
N PRO A 17 20.64 -2.02 7.88
CA PRO A 17 21.95 -2.36 8.40
C PRO A 17 22.64 -3.39 7.52
N TYR A 18 23.98 -3.35 7.51
CA TYR A 18 24.77 -4.30 6.72
C TYR A 18 24.53 -5.75 7.18
N LYS A 19 24.51 -5.99 8.49
CA LYS A 19 24.23 -7.31 9.08
C LYS A 19 22.73 -7.60 9.03
N ARG A 20 22.37 -8.75 8.43
CA ARG A 20 20.99 -9.24 8.32
C ARG A 20 20.58 -10.20 9.43
N THR A 21 21.54 -10.70 10.21
CA THR A 21 21.26 -11.57 11.37
C THR A 21 20.66 -10.74 12.51
N PRO A 22 19.72 -11.31 13.28
CA PRO A 22 19.20 -10.63 14.46
C PRO A 22 20.36 -10.33 15.44
N PRO A 23 20.32 -9.19 16.13
CA PRO A 23 21.36 -8.85 17.09
C PRO A 23 21.31 -9.78 18.30
N SER A 24 22.48 -10.08 18.89
CA SER A 24 22.63 -11.06 19.98
C SER A 24 21.88 -10.72 21.28
N TRP A 25 21.51 -9.45 21.45
CA TRP A 25 20.70 -8.96 22.58
C TRP A 25 19.20 -9.21 22.41
N LEU A 26 18.73 -9.55 21.20
CA LEU A 26 17.33 -9.93 20.98
C LEU A 26 17.14 -11.39 21.39
N LYS A 27 16.42 -11.63 22.49
CA LYS A 27 16.20 -12.97 23.07
C LYS A 27 14.89 -13.64 22.65
N ILE A 28 14.16 -13.01 21.74
CA ILE A 28 12.84 -13.47 21.30
C ILE A 28 13.01 -14.66 20.34
N SER A 29 12.27 -15.76 20.56
CA SER A 29 12.30 -16.91 19.66
C SER A 29 11.58 -16.62 18.35
N SER A 30 11.86 -17.38 17.28
CA SER A 30 11.12 -17.20 16.02
C SER A 30 9.63 -17.48 16.15
N GLN A 31 9.24 -18.34 17.09
CA GLN A 31 7.84 -18.70 17.35
C GLN A 31 7.08 -17.54 18.01
N ASP A 32 7.67 -16.92 19.03
CA ASP A 32 7.09 -15.71 19.66
C ASP A 32 7.01 -14.53 18.69
N VAL A 33 7.90 -14.51 17.69
CA VAL A 33 7.90 -13.51 16.62
C VAL A 33 6.84 -13.79 15.56
N ASP A 34 6.51 -15.04 15.27
CA ASP A 34 5.42 -15.35 14.34
C ASP A 34 4.07 -14.93 14.92
N ASP A 35 3.91 -15.03 16.25
CA ASP A 35 2.75 -14.49 16.98
C ASP A 35 2.76 -12.94 17.03
N ASN A 36 3.93 -12.29 16.95
CA ASN A 36 4.08 -10.82 17.06
C ASN A 36 4.51 -10.10 15.76
N ILE A 37 4.62 -10.80 14.63
CA ILE A 37 4.91 -10.30 13.27
C ILE A 37 6.17 -9.41 13.15
N PHE A 38 7.36 -9.89 13.55
CA PHE A 38 8.64 -9.19 13.33
C PHE A 38 9.51 -9.78 12.19
N LYS A 39 9.85 -8.94 11.21
CA LYS A 39 10.62 -9.35 10.00
C LYS A 39 12.07 -9.80 10.28
N SER A 40 12.73 -9.24 11.29
CA SER A 40 14.19 -9.42 11.49
C SER A 40 14.59 -10.79 12.05
N VAL A 41 13.63 -11.57 12.56
CA VAL A 41 13.90 -12.85 13.25
C VAL A 41 13.51 -14.04 12.37
N THR A 42 12.32 -14.00 11.75
CA THR A 42 11.80 -15.14 10.95
C THR A 42 12.47 -15.28 9.58
N GLY A 43 13.21 -14.27 9.09
CA GLY A 43 13.83 -14.26 7.74
C GLY A 43 12.83 -14.21 6.56
N SER A 44 11.53 -14.33 6.83
CA SER A 44 10.42 -14.20 5.88
C SER A 44 9.86 -12.78 5.84
N LYS A 45 9.29 -12.38 4.70
CA LYS A 45 8.57 -11.09 4.59
C LYS A 45 7.24 -11.18 5.33
N ILE A 46 6.84 -10.09 6.00
CA ILE A 46 5.57 -9.98 6.76
C ILE A 46 4.37 -10.49 5.95
N LEU A 47 4.23 -10.07 4.69
CA LEU A 47 3.11 -10.51 3.84
C LEU A 47 3.09 -12.02 3.59
N ARG A 48 4.25 -12.71 3.63
CA ARG A 48 4.33 -14.16 3.52
C ARG A 48 3.84 -14.85 4.80
N ILE A 49 4.17 -14.29 5.96
CA ILE A 49 3.68 -14.74 7.27
C ILE A 49 2.16 -14.58 7.31
N LEU A 50 1.64 -13.38 7.01
CA LEU A 50 0.19 -13.13 6.96
C LEU A 50 -0.57 -14.09 6.05
N LYS A 51 0.00 -14.45 4.89
CA LYS A 51 -0.59 -15.44 3.98
C LYS A 51 -0.60 -16.85 4.57
N ALA A 52 0.46 -17.25 5.27
CA ALA A 52 0.54 -18.56 5.90
C ALA A 52 -0.53 -18.73 7.00
N HIS A 53 -0.81 -17.66 7.75
CA HIS A 53 -1.85 -17.65 8.78
C HIS A 53 -3.26 -17.34 8.25
N GLY A 54 -3.44 -17.13 6.95
CA GLY A 54 -4.75 -16.80 6.37
C GLY A 54 -5.27 -15.39 6.70
N LEU A 55 -4.43 -14.51 7.26
CA LEU A 55 -4.76 -13.14 7.69
C LEU A 55 -4.37 -12.08 6.64
N ALA A 56 -4.03 -12.51 5.42
CA ALA A 56 -3.61 -11.59 4.39
C ALA A 56 -4.79 -10.74 3.87
N PRO A 57 -4.60 -9.43 3.66
CA PRO A 57 -5.65 -8.60 3.08
C PRO A 57 -5.91 -9.00 1.63
N GLU A 58 -7.19 -9.03 1.26
CA GLU A 58 -7.68 -9.32 -0.10
C GLU A 58 -7.12 -8.31 -1.13
N ILE A 59 -7.09 -7.03 -0.74
CA ILE A 59 -6.55 -5.96 -1.58
C ILE A 59 -5.14 -5.60 -1.10
N PRO A 60 -4.15 -5.50 -2.00
CA PRO A 60 -2.82 -5.01 -1.64
C PRO A 60 -2.87 -3.65 -0.91
N GLU A 61 -2.11 -3.53 0.17
CA GLU A 61 -2.13 -2.39 1.09
C GLU A 61 -1.84 -1.04 0.38
N ASP A 62 -0.93 -1.03 -0.58
CA ASP A 62 -0.59 0.15 -1.37
C ASP A 62 -1.76 0.63 -2.24
N LEU A 63 -2.52 -0.31 -2.81
CA LEU A 63 -3.72 -0.01 -3.58
C LEU A 63 -4.84 0.49 -2.67
N TYR A 64 -5.06 -0.17 -1.52
CA TYR A 64 -6.03 0.24 -0.49
C TYR A 64 -5.82 1.69 -0.06
N HIS A 65 -4.58 2.07 0.30
CA HIS A 65 -4.29 3.43 0.77
C HIS A 65 -4.44 4.52 -0.32
N LEU A 66 -4.24 4.17 -1.60
CA LEU A 66 -4.51 5.09 -2.69
C LEU A 66 -6.01 5.27 -2.92
N ILE A 67 -6.79 4.20 -2.86
CA ILE A 67 -8.26 4.26 -2.96
C ILE A 67 -8.82 5.08 -1.80
N LYS A 68 -8.37 4.82 -0.56
CA LYS A 68 -8.74 5.60 0.63
C LYS A 68 -8.52 7.10 0.44
N LYS A 69 -7.38 7.47 -0.14
CA LYS A 69 -7.06 8.86 -0.47
C LYS A 69 -7.96 9.42 -1.56
N ALA A 70 -8.25 8.66 -2.62
CA ALA A 70 -9.14 9.09 -3.70
C ALA A 70 -10.57 9.35 -3.18
N VAL A 71 -11.09 8.46 -2.33
CA VAL A 71 -12.41 8.61 -1.69
C VAL A 71 -12.46 9.88 -0.83
N ALA A 72 -11.42 10.14 -0.03
CA ALA A 72 -11.34 11.36 0.76
C ALA A 72 -11.33 12.64 -0.09
N ILE A 73 -10.56 12.65 -1.20
CA ILE A 73 -10.52 13.80 -2.13
C ILE A 73 -11.87 13.98 -2.83
N ARG A 74 -12.54 12.90 -3.22
CA ARG A 74 -13.89 12.97 -3.82
C ARG A 74 -14.91 13.57 -2.86
N LYS A 75 -14.94 13.09 -1.62
CA LYS A 75 -15.80 13.65 -0.55
C LYS A 75 -15.54 15.14 -0.29
N HIS A 76 -14.28 15.58 -0.36
CA HIS A 76 -13.94 17.01 -0.27
C HIS A 76 -14.49 17.82 -1.44
N LEU A 77 -14.34 17.30 -2.67
CA LEU A 77 -14.76 17.96 -3.91
C LEU A 77 -16.29 18.05 -4.08
N GLU A 78 -17.06 17.17 -3.44
CA GLU A 78 -18.53 17.25 -3.42
C GLU A 78 -19.02 18.59 -2.86
N ARG A 79 -18.38 19.07 -1.78
CA ARG A 79 -18.64 20.37 -1.16
C ARG A 79 -17.89 21.50 -1.86
N ASN A 80 -16.65 21.24 -2.28
CA ASN A 80 -15.73 22.24 -2.82
C ASN A 80 -15.56 22.11 -4.35
N ARG A 81 -16.65 22.23 -5.10
CA ARG A 81 -16.66 21.96 -6.55
C ARG A 81 -15.76 22.87 -7.38
N LYS A 82 -15.41 24.06 -6.88
CA LYS A 82 -14.54 25.05 -7.55
C LYS A 82 -13.05 24.81 -7.33
N ASP A 83 -12.66 23.89 -6.43
CA ASP A 83 -11.26 23.57 -6.15
C ASP A 83 -10.63 22.81 -7.32
N LYS A 84 -9.83 23.52 -8.13
CA LYS A 84 -9.16 22.97 -9.32
C LYS A 84 -7.91 22.15 -8.96
N ASP A 85 -7.23 22.49 -7.86
CA ASP A 85 -6.01 21.79 -7.45
C ASP A 85 -6.34 20.40 -6.90
N SER A 86 -7.38 20.27 -6.08
CA SER A 86 -7.85 18.97 -5.60
C SER A 86 -8.34 18.07 -6.74
N LYS A 87 -8.99 18.64 -7.77
CA LYS A 87 -9.36 17.90 -9.00
C LYS A 87 -8.12 17.37 -9.72
N PHE A 88 -7.10 18.20 -9.90
CA PHE A 88 -5.84 17.77 -10.51
C PHE A 88 -5.16 16.66 -9.69
N ARG A 89 -5.12 16.81 -8.37
CA ARG A 89 -4.56 15.79 -7.47
C ARG A 89 -5.33 14.48 -7.50
N LEU A 90 -6.67 14.52 -7.62
CA LEU A 90 -7.50 13.33 -7.80
C LEU A 90 -7.08 12.57 -9.06
N ILE A 91 -6.94 13.25 -10.20
CA ILE A 91 -6.49 12.65 -11.47
C ILE A 91 -5.14 11.94 -11.28
N LEU A 92 -4.19 12.56 -10.58
CA LEU A 92 -2.88 11.97 -10.33
C LEU A 92 -2.95 10.73 -9.42
N VAL A 93 -3.87 10.71 -8.45
CA VAL A 93 -4.08 9.55 -7.56
C VAL A 93 -4.74 8.41 -8.33
N GLU A 94 -5.80 8.68 -9.09
CA GLU A 94 -6.51 7.68 -9.90
C GLU A 94 -5.60 7.08 -10.98
N SER A 95 -4.74 7.90 -11.58
CA SER A 95 -3.70 7.41 -12.51
C SER A 95 -2.73 6.42 -11.84
N ARG A 96 -2.38 6.63 -10.56
CA ARG A 96 -1.54 5.66 -9.81
C ARG A 96 -2.30 4.38 -9.49
N ILE A 97 -3.59 4.49 -9.13
CA ILE A 97 -4.46 3.33 -8.87
C ILE A 97 -4.52 2.45 -10.11
N HIS A 98 -4.83 3.02 -11.29
CA HIS A 98 -4.89 2.25 -12.54
C HIS A 98 -3.56 1.59 -12.90
N ARG A 99 -2.43 2.29 -12.71
CA ARG A 99 -1.11 1.73 -13.00
C ARG A 99 -0.73 0.59 -12.07
N LEU A 100 -1.04 0.70 -10.77
CA LEU A 100 -0.83 -0.40 -9.81
C LEU A 100 -1.79 -1.56 -10.04
N ALA A 101 -3.05 -1.30 -10.34
CA ALA A 101 -4.02 -2.32 -10.70
C ALA A 101 -3.54 -3.12 -11.92
N GLY A 102 -2.99 -2.46 -12.94
CA GLY A 102 -2.37 -3.14 -14.09
C GLY A 102 -1.21 -4.07 -13.70
N TYR A 103 -0.32 -3.61 -12.82
CA TYR A 103 0.77 -4.45 -12.28
C TYR A 103 0.25 -5.66 -11.49
N TYR A 104 -0.76 -5.46 -10.64
CA TYR A 104 -1.30 -6.53 -9.81
C TYR A 104 -2.13 -7.56 -10.59
N LYS A 105 -2.80 -7.13 -11.66
CA LYS A 105 -3.42 -8.05 -12.63
C LYS A 105 -2.37 -8.89 -13.36
N LYS A 106 -1.28 -8.26 -13.84
CA LYS A 106 -0.17 -8.97 -14.49
C LYS A 106 0.51 -9.99 -13.57
N THR A 107 0.67 -9.64 -12.29
CA THR A 107 1.27 -10.52 -11.27
C THR A 107 0.29 -11.49 -10.60
N LYS A 108 -0.96 -11.56 -11.10
CA LYS A 108 -2.03 -12.45 -10.61
C LYS A 108 -2.37 -12.27 -9.11
N LYS A 109 -2.07 -11.10 -8.55
CA LYS A 109 -2.50 -10.74 -7.18
C LYS A 109 -3.89 -10.13 -7.13
N LEU A 110 -4.42 -9.72 -8.28
CA LEU A 110 -5.81 -9.28 -8.44
C LEU A 110 -6.48 -10.09 -9.56
N PRO A 111 -7.80 -10.32 -9.46
CA PRO A 111 -8.58 -10.91 -10.54
C PRO A 111 -8.45 -10.08 -11.83
N PRO A 112 -8.40 -10.69 -13.03
CA PRO A 112 -8.34 -9.97 -14.30
C PRO A 112 -9.54 -9.02 -14.51
N VAL A 113 -10.70 -9.40 -13.98
CA VAL A 113 -11.97 -8.66 -14.04
C VAL A 113 -11.96 -7.43 -13.11
N TRP A 114 -11.02 -7.36 -12.17
CA TRP A 114 -10.98 -6.28 -11.19
C TRP A 114 -10.82 -4.91 -11.87
N LYS A 115 -11.70 -3.98 -11.49
CA LYS A 115 -11.76 -2.61 -11.99
C LYS A 115 -11.99 -1.64 -10.84
N TYR A 116 -11.28 -0.52 -10.89
CA TYR A 116 -11.54 0.59 -9.99
C TYR A 116 -12.71 1.41 -10.53
N GLU A 117 -13.78 1.49 -9.75
CA GLU A 117 -14.93 2.34 -10.02
C GLU A 117 -15.13 3.29 -8.85
N SER A 118 -15.25 4.58 -9.14
CA SER A 118 -15.29 5.60 -8.09
C SER A 118 -16.53 5.53 -7.18
N THR A 119 -17.62 4.98 -7.68
CA THR A 119 -18.89 4.80 -6.96
C THR A 119 -18.82 3.66 -5.95
N THR A 120 -18.11 2.59 -6.28
CA THR A 120 -17.92 1.41 -5.40
C THR A 120 -16.65 1.51 -4.55
N ALA A 121 -15.78 2.47 -4.82
CA ALA A 121 -14.53 2.66 -4.10
C ALA A 121 -14.72 2.85 -2.57
N SER A 122 -15.84 3.40 -2.12
CA SER A 122 -16.15 3.59 -0.70
C SER A 122 -16.36 2.26 0.03
N THR A 123 -16.99 1.27 -0.61
CA THR A 123 -17.27 -0.04 0.00
C THR A 123 -16.02 -0.91 0.12
N LEU A 124 -14.99 -0.64 -0.70
CA LEU A 124 -13.71 -1.35 -0.66
C LEU A 124 -12.77 -0.89 0.45
N VAL A 125 -13.09 0.23 1.11
CA VAL A 125 -12.24 0.88 2.12
C VAL A 125 -12.95 1.03 3.47
N ALA A 126 -14.21 0.57 3.55
CA ALA A 126 -15.00 0.55 4.77
C ALA A 126 -14.40 -0.39 5.82
#